data_AF-A0A350ERS9-F1
#
_entry.id   AF-A0A350ERS9-F1
#
_cell.length_a   1.000
_cell.length_b   1.000
_cell.length_c   1.000
_cell.angle_alpha   90.00
_cell.angle_beta   90.00
_cell.angle_gamma   90.00
#
_symmetry.space_group_name_H-M   'P 1'
#
loop_
_entity.id
_entity.type
_entity.pdbx_description
1 polymer ?
#
loop_
_entity_poly.entity_id
_entity_poly.type
_entity_poly.pdbx_seq_one_letter_code
_entity_poly.pdbx_strand_id
1 'polypeptide(L)' 'MNLDEKPSEQPEPFTPGVTMGMVRAHAFELYRDRLPDRPLTLQDWVLAEKDLVQKRQEAEA' A
#
# COMPACT_ATOMS: atom_id res chain seq x y z
N MET A 1 -5.60 -1.43 21.90
CA MET A 1 -5.26 -0.56 20.76
C MET A 1 -4.47 -1.42 19.78
N ASN A 2 -5.03 -1.74 18.61
CA ASN A 2 -4.29 -2.44 17.57
C ASN A 2 -3.15 -1.53 17.09
N LEU A 3 -1.95 -2.07 16.90
CA LEU A 3 -0.79 -1.30 16.46
C LEU A 3 -0.87 -0.98 14.96
N ASP A 4 -1.69 -1.73 14.24
CA ASP A 4 -1.86 -1.73 12.79
C ASP A 4 -2.69 -0.54 12.28
N GLU A 5 -3.40 0.13 13.19
CA GLU A 5 -4.25 1.31 12.94
C GLU A 5 -3.51 2.63 13.23
N LYS A 6 -2.26 2.58 13.73
CA LYS A 6 -1.46 3.78 13.91
C LYS A 6 -0.86 4.23 12.58
N PRO A 7 -0.72 5.56 12.37
CA PRO A 7 0.06 6.10 11.27
C PRO A 7 1.44 5.44 11.27
N SER A 8 1.83 4.89 10.13
CA SER A 8 3.10 4.19 9.99
C SER A 8 3.83 4.68 8.75
N GLU A 9 5.14 4.72 8.84
CA GLU A 9 5.98 4.82 7.66
C GLU A 9 5.78 3.59 6.78
N GLN A 10 6.07 3.76 5.49
CA GLN A 10 5.95 2.68 4.53
C GLN A 10 6.91 1.54 4.89
N PRO A 11 6.42 0.31 5.08
CA PRO A 11 7.28 -0.85 5.33
C PRO A 11 8.03 -1.29 4.07
N GLU A 12 9.05 -2.12 4.24
CA GLU A 12 9.68 -2.81 3.12
C GLU A 12 8.66 -3.73 2.43
N PRO A 13 8.58 -3.74 1.08
CA PRO A 13 7.68 -4.62 0.36
C PRO A 13 8.00 -6.09 0.63
N PHE A 14 6.97 -6.89 0.82
CA PHE A 14 7.10 -8.33 1.06
C PHE A 14 7.20 -9.13 -0.25
N THR A 15 6.70 -8.58 -1.35
CA THR A 15 6.59 -9.26 -2.64
C THR A 15 7.85 -9.07 -3.48
N PRO A 16 8.54 -10.15 -3.88
CA PRO A 16 9.69 -10.06 -4.78
C PRO A 16 9.33 -9.34 -6.10
N GLY A 17 10.21 -8.43 -6.53
CA GLY A 17 9.98 -7.66 -7.76
C GLY A 17 8.98 -6.51 -7.62
N VAL A 18 8.48 -6.24 -6.39
CA VAL A 18 7.79 -5.00 -6.02
C VAL A 18 8.76 -4.09 -5.27
N THR A 19 8.78 -2.80 -5.60
CA THR A 19 9.66 -1.81 -4.97
C THR A 19 8.87 -0.86 -4.07
N MET A 20 9.54 -0.21 -3.11
CA MET A 20 8.91 0.82 -2.26
C MET A 20 8.23 1.91 -3.10
N GLY A 21 8.89 2.39 -4.17
CA GLY A 21 8.32 3.41 -5.04
C GLY A 21 7.00 2.97 -5.69
N MET A 22 6.91 1.70 -6.10
CA MET A 22 5.68 1.15 -6.70
C MET A 22 4.54 1.10 -5.68
N VAL A 23 4.78 0.56 -4.49
CA VAL A 23 3.76 0.51 -3.43
C VAL A 23 3.34 1.93 -3.02
N ARG A 24 4.28 2.88 -2.98
CA ARG A 24 4.01 4.28 -2.63
C ARG A 24 3.08 4.96 -3.62
N ALA A 25 3.44 4.88 -4.90
CA ALA A 25 2.64 5.47 -5.98
C ALA A 25 1.22 4.89 -5.95
N HIS A 26 1.13 3.55 -5.88
CA HIS A 26 -0.13 2.84 -5.86
C HIS A 26 -0.99 3.16 -4.64
N ALA A 27 -0.39 3.21 -3.44
CA ALA A 27 -1.10 3.59 -2.22
C ALA A 27 -1.67 5.01 -2.30
N PHE A 28 -0.93 5.95 -2.90
CA PHE A 28 -1.40 7.33 -3.08
C PHE A 28 -2.51 7.45 -4.10
N GLU A 29 -2.53 6.60 -5.12
CA GLU A 29 -3.65 6.50 -6.05
C GLU A 29 -4.87 5.85 -5.38
N LEU A 30 -4.66 4.75 -4.65
CA LEU A 30 -5.73 3.97 -4.00
C LEU A 30 -6.41 4.74 -2.86
N TYR A 31 -5.66 5.54 -2.11
CA TYR A 31 -6.15 6.27 -0.94
C TYR A 31 -6.23 7.78 -1.14
N ARG A 32 -6.17 8.25 -2.39
CA ARG A 32 -6.20 9.68 -2.77
C ARG A 32 -7.27 10.48 -2.02
N ASP A 33 -8.47 9.92 -1.93
CA ASP A 33 -9.63 10.62 -1.36
C ASP A 33 -9.60 10.73 0.16
N ARG A 34 -8.80 9.91 0.85
CA ARG A 34 -8.75 9.81 2.32
C ARG A 34 -7.41 10.21 2.94
N LEU A 35 -6.38 10.42 2.12
CA LEU A 35 -5.08 10.93 2.55
C LEU A 35 -5.13 12.33 3.20
N PRO A 36 -6.00 13.27 2.76
CA PRO A 36 -6.14 14.57 3.44
C PRO A 36 -6.65 14.43 4.88
N ASP A 37 -7.50 13.44 5.16
CA ASP A 37 -8.12 13.23 6.46
C ASP A 37 -7.26 12.41 7.43
N ARG A 38 -6.53 11.41 6.93
CA ARG A 38 -5.64 10.60 7.76
C ARG A 38 -4.40 10.08 7.02
N PRO A 39 -3.24 10.03 7.70
CA PRO A 39 -2.06 9.33 7.19
C PRO A 39 -2.33 7.83 7.05
N LEU A 40 -1.53 7.16 6.22
CA LEU A 40 -1.62 5.72 6.00
C LEU A 40 -1.13 4.94 7.22
N THR A 41 -1.86 3.87 7.55
CA THR A 41 -1.46 2.93 8.60
C THR A 41 -0.66 1.77 8.01
N LEU A 42 -0.08 0.93 8.88
CA LEU A 42 0.60 -0.28 8.43
C LEU A 42 -0.33 -1.17 7.58
N GLN A 43 -1.59 -1.29 8.01
CA GLN A 43 -2.59 -2.06 7.27
C GLN A 43 -2.86 -1.49 5.88
N ASP A 44 -2.96 -0.15 5.74
CA ASP A 44 -3.15 0.48 4.44
C ASP A 44 -1.98 0.19 3.49
N TRP A 45 -0.75 0.22 3.99
CA TRP A 45 0.43 -0.12 3.19
C TRP A 45 0.40 -1.55 2.68
N VAL A 46 0.06 -2.51 3.56
CA VAL A 46 -0.05 -3.93 3.20
C VAL A 46 -1.18 -4.16 2.20
N LEU A 47 -2.30 -3.47 2.34
CA LEU A 47 -3.42 -3.55 1.39
C LEU A 47 -3.06 -2.95 0.03
N ALA A 48 -2.34 -1.83 0.00
CA ALA A 48 -1.86 -1.23 -1.24
C ALA A 48 -0.89 -2.17 -1.98
N GLU A 49 0.03 -2.82 -1.27
CA GLU A 49 0.93 -3.80 -1.88
C GLU A 49 0.16 -4.98 -2.49
N LYS A 50 -0.82 -5.53 -1.75
CA LYS A 50 -1.65 -6.64 -2.24
C LYS A 50 -2.44 -6.26 -3.50
N ASP A 51 -3.06 -5.07 -3.50
CA ASP A 51 -3.83 -4.59 -4.66
C ASP A 51 -2.91 -4.38 -5.89
N LEU A 52 -1.71 -3.84 -5.67
CA LEU A 52 -0.72 -3.69 -6.73
C LEU A 52 -0.32 -5.04 -7.34
N VAL A 53 -0.05 -6.04 -6.51
CA VAL A 53 0.32 -7.40 -6.98
C VAL A 53 -0.83 -8.03 -7.75
N GLN A 54 -2.06 -7.91 -7.24
CA GLN A 54 -3.23 -8.43 -7.92
C GLN A 54 -3.40 -7.80 -9.31
N LYS A 55 -3.30 -6.47 -9.44
CA LYS A 55 -3.38 -5.78 -10.74
C LYS A 55 -2.28 -6.20 -11.71
N ARG A 56 -1.08 -6.48 -11.21
CA ARG A 56 0.03 -6.99 -12.04
C ARG A 56 -0.24 -8.41 -12.54
N GLN A 57 -0.80 -9.27 -11.69
CA GLN A 57 -1.18 -10.63 -12.08
C GLN A 57 -2.34 -10.64 -13.08
N GLU A 58 -3.35 -9.78 -12.87
CA GLU A 58 -4.47 -9.59 -13.81
C GLU A 58 -4.00 -9.08 -15.18
N ALA A 59 -2.96 -8.23 -15.22
CA ALA A 59 -2.41 -7.71 -16.48
C ALA A 59 -1.53 -8.72 -17.24
N GLU A 60 -1.07 -9.78 -16.58
CA GLU A 60 -0.22 -10.83 -17.18
C GLU A 60 -1.04 -12.07 -17.60
N ALA A 61 -2.31 -12.16 -17.20
CA ALA A 61 -3.25 -13.24 -17.53
C ALA A 61 -4.01 -12.99 -18.84
#